data_AF-A0AAD4AG13-F1
#
_entry.id   AF-A0AAD4AG13-F1
#
_cell.length_a   1.000
_cell.length_b   1.000
_cell.length_c   1.000
_cell.angle_alpha   90.00
_cell.angle_beta   90.00
_cell.angle_gamma   90.00
#
_symmetry.space_group_name_H-M   'P 1'
#
loop_
_entity.id
_entity.type
_entity.pdbx_description
1 polymer ?
#
loop_
_entity_poly.entity_id
_entity_poly.type
_entity_poly.pdbx_seq_one_letter_code
_entity_poly.pdbx_strand_id
1 'polypeptide(L)'
;MKVFVYTPILLALMSASGFAATMVPSFEKETDVTISSEGTDNIDTVPLGTAYKSKGNVFLGLQSVTGAEVEDLGNSKIDFRVGVDLGYEQALKLIDGKVDAGFKFPAVRVDAGANYAKDISADKYTGTYTVYSSVKPKARMLMPSSATGYLPTQAALDLATAQPGNKAKNLGDGFVHGFAYGSNVVINMKIDYRNESDKRTIGGYLSVDWIGKVKVDGKLQKLDDSKRQSIKISVSGYQSGGDPNRLLSIIPNGIMRCTLLNPEPCFALFESAVNYLKTDYINQFNSLDDYNVTDAYLADYQDSGPQLQQLVPAQGYVAVNYLTKLVVKELTSRWIEERLTYRRAKNLQRYYASQFSISELEQLREIETSSRSNANLFADMVDYCEQNPEGNYCIEYEAQNLSYYRDYSSFSAVLK
;
A
#
# COMPACT_ATOMS: atom_id res chain seq x y z
N MET A 1 48.25 71.69 39.76
CA MET A 1 46.83 72.09 39.63
C MET A 1 46.02 70.80 39.73
N LYS A 2 45.62 70.43 40.97
CA LYS A 2 44.23 70.16 41.41
C LYS A 2 43.56 69.02 40.59
N VAL A 3 43.20 67.85 41.12
CA VAL A 3 42.84 67.39 42.48
C VAL A 3 43.08 65.87 42.61
N PHE A 4 43.42 65.43 43.83
CA PHE A 4 43.59 64.07 44.36
C PHE A 4 42.33 63.19 44.27
N VAL A 5 42.47 61.85 44.44
CA VAL A 5 41.93 61.08 45.60
C VAL A 5 42.17 59.56 45.45
N TYR A 6 43.00 59.04 46.38
CA TYR A 6 42.99 57.77 47.15
C TYR A 6 42.71 56.37 46.53
N THR A 7 43.69 55.49 46.68
CA THR A 7 43.59 54.08 47.13
C THR A 7 43.38 54.00 48.66
N PRO A 8 43.17 52.83 49.31
CA PRO A 8 42.51 51.55 48.97
C PRO A 8 41.46 51.16 50.06
N ILE A 9 40.81 49.98 49.97
CA ILE A 9 40.55 49.03 51.10
C ILE A 9 39.81 47.79 50.58
N LEU A 10 40.38 46.62 50.93
CA LEU A 10 39.84 45.28 50.82
C LEU A 10 38.55 45.08 51.63
N LEU A 11 37.68 44.21 51.10
CA LEU A 11 36.74 43.24 51.72
C LEU A 11 35.56 43.13 50.71
N ALA A 12 34.95 42.01 50.39
CA ALA A 12 35.06 40.65 50.85
C ALA A 12 34.18 39.76 49.94
N LEU A 13 34.62 38.51 49.76
CA LEU A 13 33.82 37.28 49.77
C LEU A 13 32.79 36.97 48.67
N MET A 14 32.77 35.66 48.39
CA MET A 14 31.72 34.81 47.78
C MET A 14 31.89 34.59 46.27
N SER A 15 32.61 33.53 45.88
CA SER A 15 32.10 32.16 45.61
C SER A 15 31.54 32.05 44.19
N ALA A 16 31.87 31.07 43.34
CA ALA A 16 32.26 29.71 43.59
C ALA A 16 33.18 29.17 42.49
N SER A 17 34.05 28.26 42.89
CA SER A 17 34.89 27.41 42.07
C SER A 17 34.05 26.49 41.18
N GLY A 18 34.20 26.64 39.86
CA GLY A 18 33.82 25.63 38.87
C GLY A 18 35.07 25.23 38.08
N PHE A 19 35.47 23.97 38.20
CA PHE A 19 36.62 23.37 37.54
C PHE A 19 36.63 23.64 36.02
N ALA A 20 37.74 24.19 35.53
CA ALA A 20 38.09 24.18 34.12
C ALA A 20 38.57 22.78 33.73
N ALA A 21 37.77 22.09 32.92
CA ALA A 21 38.24 20.98 32.10
C ALA A 21 38.01 21.35 30.63
N THR A 22 39.12 21.38 29.90
CA THR A 22 39.25 21.61 28.46
C THR A 22 38.21 20.86 27.64
N MET A 23 37.32 21.60 26.96
CA MET A 23 36.50 21.07 25.87
C MET A 23 37.04 21.58 24.55
N VAL A 24 37.61 20.64 23.80
CA VAL A 24 37.73 20.69 22.33
C VAL A 24 36.32 20.87 21.78
N PRO A 25 36.04 21.84 20.89
CA PRO A 25 34.73 21.94 20.27
C PRO A 25 34.54 20.69 19.38
N SER A 26 33.66 19.81 19.85
CA SER A 26 33.16 18.65 19.12
C SER A 26 32.38 19.15 17.91
N PHE A 27 32.69 18.56 16.75
CA PHE A 27 31.97 18.72 15.49
C PHE A 27 30.45 18.73 15.70
N GLU A 28 29.82 19.75 15.11
CA GLU A 28 28.38 19.83 14.96
C GLU A 28 27.87 18.55 14.29
N LYS A 29 26.87 17.97 14.95
CA LYS A 29 26.12 16.80 14.52
C LYS A 29 25.43 17.15 13.20
N GLU A 30 25.86 16.54 12.10
CA GLU A 30 25.10 16.50 10.84
C GLU A 30 23.67 16.08 11.20
N THR A 31 22.73 17.00 10.99
CA THR A 31 21.32 16.67 10.88
C THR A 31 21.17 15.82 9.63
N ASP A 32 21.30 14.51 9.80
CA ASP A 32 20.83 13.51 8.87
C ASP A 32 19.31 13.68 8.78
N VAL A 33 18.85 14.52 7.85
CA VAL A 33 17.43 14.57 7.44
C VAL A 33 17.22 13.36 6.56
N THR A 34 17.22 12.20 7.18
CA THR A 34 16.63 11.01 6.60
C THR A 34 15.12 11.25 6.68
N ILE A 35 14.48 11.57 5.56
CA ILE A 35 13.02 11.46 5.46
C ILE A 35 12.75 9.96 5.59
N SER A 36 12.48 9.53 6.83
CA SER A 36 11.94 8.21 7.12
C SER A 36 10.60 8.11 6.40
N SER A 37 10.54 7.30 5.36
CA SER A 37 9.31 6.94 4.66
C SER A 37 8.48 6.02 5.55
N GLU A 38 7.89 6.57 6.60
CA GLU A 38 6.62 6.09 7.07
C GLU A 38 5.57 6.63 6.09
N GLY A 39 4.94 5.74 5.33
CA GLY A 39 3.80 6.07 4.48
C GLY A 39 4.14 6.53 3.07
N THR A 40 3.34 6.07 2.12
CA THR A 40 3.16 6.56 0.76
C THR A 40 2.65 8.01 0.70
N ASP A 41 2.60 8.73 1.83
CA ASP A 41 1.86 9.98 2.03
C ASP A 41 2.54 11.23 1.47
N ASN A 42 3.70 11.14 0.82
CA ASN A 42 4.40 12.32 0.28
C ASN A 42 4.99 12.15 -1.12
N ILE A 43 4.60 11.11 -1.89
CA ILE A 43 5.00 11.01 -3.31
C ILE A 43 4.62 12.29 -4.08
N ASP A 44 3.49 12.91 -3.73
CA ASP A 44 2.99 14.14 -4.35
C ASP A 44 3.93 15.35 -4.19
N THR A 45 4.83 15.30 -3.20
CA THR A 45 5.78 16.39 -2.90
C THR A 45 7.17 16.15 -3.48
N VAL A 46 7.42 14.97 -4.04
CA VAL A 46 8.74 14.61 -4.58
C VAL A 46 8.95 15.32 -5.92
N PRO A 47 10.00 16.15 -6.07
CA PRO A 47 10.31 16.76 -7.35
C PRO A 47 10.72 15.73 -8.41
N LEU A 48 10.48 16.04 -9.68
CA LEU A 48 11.06 15.27 -10.78
C LEU A 48 12.60 15.36 -10.75
N GLY A 49 13.26 14.27 -11.11
CA GLY A 49 14.71 14.14 -11.07
C GLY A 49 15.26 13.80 -9.69
N THR A 50 14.41 13.58 -8.67
CA THR A 50 14.86 13.16 -7.33
C THR A 50 15.52 11.79 -7.37
N ALA A 51 16.68 11.69 -6.74
CA ALA A 51 17.43 10.46 -6.53
C ALA A 51 16.59 9.42 -5.79
N TYR A 52 16.66 8.20 -6.27
CA TYR A 52 15.87 7.08 -5.81
C TYR A 52 16.75 5.86 -5.58
N LYS A 53 16.48 5.16 -4.49
CA LYS A 53 17.11 3.89 -4.14
C LYS A 53 16.06 2.80 -4.19
N SER A 54 16.17 1.91 -5.17
CA SER A 54 15.23 0.82 -5.41
C SER A 54 15.19 -0.18 -4.26
N LYS A 55 16.31 -0.37 -3.56
CA LYS A 55 16.39 -1.18 -2.34
C LYS A 55 15.77 -0.42 -1.18
N GLY A 56 14.69 -0.95 -0.63
CA GLY A 56 13.88 -0.28 0.39
C GLY A 56 12.91 0.79 -0.15
N ASN A 57 12.89 1.05 -1.47
CA ASN A 57 11.98 2.01 -2.11
C ASN A 57 12.03 3.41 -1.47
N VAL A 58 13.22 4.06 -1.50
CA VAL A 58 13.50 5.31 -0.78
C VAL A 58 13.79 6.45 -1.76
N PHE A 59 13.09 7.57 -1.59
CA PHE A 59 13.41 8.85 -2.22
C PHE A 59 14.45 9.60 -1.38
N LEU A 60 15.59 9.95 -1.96
CA LEU A 60 16.74 10.47 -1.21
C LEU A 60 16.73 12.00 -1.02
N GLY A 61 15.61 12.67 -1.32
CA GLY A 61 15.44 14.11 -1.11
C GLY A 61 16.35 15.03 -1.95
N LEU A 62 17.27 14.46 -2.72
CA LEU A 62 18.21 15.17 -3.60
C LEU A 62 17.71 15.10 -5.03
N GLN A 63 17.54 16.24 -5.70
CA GLN A 63 17.35 16.27 -7.15
C GLN A 63 18.69 15.94 -7.83
N SER A 64 18.83 14.74 -8.38
CA SER A 64 20.08 14.26 -8.98
C SER A 64 20.14 14.44 -10.49
N VAL A 65 18.99 14.57 -11.15
CA VAL A 65 18.88 14.67 -12.61
C VAL A 65 18.06 15.88 -13.01
N THR A 66 18.48 16.51 -14.11
CA THR A 66 17.74 17.58 -14.79
C THR A 66 17.34 17.13 -16.20
N GLY A 67 16.20 17.65 -16.64
CA GLY A 67 15.60 17.40 -17.94
C GLY A 67 14.53 18.45 -18.24
N ALA A 68 13.76 18.25 -19.29
CA ALA A 68 12.61 19.08 -19.63
C ALA A 68 11.34 18.46 -19.04
N GLU A 69 10.59 19.21 -18.24
CA GLU A 69 9.29 18.74 -17.74
C GLU A 69 8.22 18.86 -18.83
N VAL A 70 7.45 17.79 -19.01
CA VAL A 70 6.37 17.72 -19.99
C VAL A 70 5.15 17.13 -19.31
N GLU A 71 4.01 17.81 -19.40
CA GLU A 71 2.77 17.46 -18.68
C GLU A 71 1.70 16.81 -19.55
N ASP A 72 1.92 16.75 -20.87
CA ASP A 72 0.90 16.37 -21.84
C ASP A 72 1.24 15.08 -22.62
N LEU A 73 2.13 14.24 -22.08
CA LEU A 73 2.54 13.00 -22.71
C LEU A 73 1.53 11.86 -22.49
N GLY A 74 1.20 11.20 -23.59
CA GLY A 74 0.26 10.07 -23.62
C GLY A 74 -1.17 10.47 -23.98
N ASN A 75 -2.09 9.54 -23.78
CA ASN A 75 -3.53 9.73 -23.97
C ASN A 75 -4.25 9.50 -22.64
N SER A 76 -5.31 10.26 -22.39
CA SER A 76 -6.23 9.95 -21.30
C SER A 76 -6.89 8.60 -21.56
N LYS A 77 -6.90 7.72 -20.55
CA LYS A 77 -7.50 6.39 -20.63
C LYS A 77 -8.56 6.25 -19.55
N ILE A 78 -9.74 5.79 -19.96
CA ILE A 78 -10.78 5.34 -19.05
C ILE A 78 -10.82 3.82 -19.15
N ASP A 79 -10.72 3.15 -18.01
CA ASP A 79 -10.86 1.70 -17.92
C ASP A 79 -12.10 1.37 -17.10
N PHE A 80 -12.85 0.36 -17.53
CA PHE A 80 -14.02 -0.16 -16.85
C PHE A 80 -13.96 -1.68 -16.85
N ARG A 81 -13.95 -2.27 -15.66
CA ARG A 81 -13.78 -3.70 -15.47
C ARG A 81 -14.85 -4.23 -14.52
N VAL A 82 -15.33 -5.43 -14.80
CA VAL A 82 -16.23 -6.18 -13.92
C VAL A 82 -15.53 -7.48 -13.56
N GLY A 83 -15.48 -7.78 -12.27
CA GLY A 83 -14.94 -9.01 -11.74
C GLY A 83 -15.98 -9.74 -10.91
N VAL A 84 -16.01 -11.07 -11.05
CA VAL A 84 -16.83 -11.96 -10.24
C VAL A 84 -15.90 -12.93 -9.53
N ASP A 85 -16.11 -13.11 -8.23
CA ASP A 85 -15.34 -14.02 -7.38
C ASP A 85 -13.82 -13.82 -7.50
N LEU A 86 -13.37 -12.55 -7.49
CA LEU A 86 -11.96 -12.21 -7.59
C LEU A 86 -11.21 -12.69 -6.34
N GLY A 87 -10.22 -13.56 -6.52
CA GLY A 87 -9.27 -13.90 -5.47
C GLY A 87 -8.44 -12.68 -5.05
N TYR A 88 -7.77 -12.76 -3.90
CA TYR A 88 -7.00 -11.62 -3.36
C TYR A 88 -6.02 -10.99 -4.37
N GLU A 89 -5.22 -11.81 -5.05
CA GLU A 89 -4.28 -11.31 -6.06
C GLU A 89 -4.96 -10.63 -7.25
N GLN A 90 -6.12 -11.15 -7.68
CA GLN A 90 -6.87 -10.57 -8.78
C GLN A 90 -7.53 -9.25 -8.36
N ALA A 91 -8.06 -9.19 -7.14
CA ALA A 91 -8.59 -7.98 -6.54
C ALA A 91 -7.49 -6.91 -6.38
N LEU A 92 -6.30 -7.29 -5.93
CA LEU A 92 -5.16 -6.39 -5.81
C LEU A 92 -4.72 -5.86 -7.18
N LYS A 93 -4.58 -6.74 -8.19
CA LYS A 93 -4.27 -6.34 -9.58
C LYS A 93 -5.33 -5.42 -10.18
N LEU A 94 -6.60 -5.61 -9.81
CA LEU A 94 -7.70 -4.76 -10.23
C LEU A 94 -7.54 -3.35 -9.64
N ILE A 95 -7.31 -3.24 -8.34
CA ILE A 95 -7.17 -1.96 -7.62
C ILE A 95 -5.93 -1.20 -8.09
N ASP A 96 -4.79 -1.88 -8.19
CA ASP A 96 -3.49 -1.27 -8.50
C ASP A 96 -3.34 -0.97 -10.01
N GLY A 97 -4.24 -1.48 -10.87
CA GLY A 97 -4.33 -1.10 -12.28
C GLY A 97 -3.11 -1.44 -13.15
N LYS A 98 -2.19 -2.27 -12.64
CA LYS A 98 -0.94 -2.70 -13.29
C LYS A 98 -1.13 -4.05 -13.99
N VAL A 99 -1.04 -4.08 -15.32
CA VAL A 99 -1.23 -5.29 -16.14
C VAL A 99 0.08 -5.82 -16.76
N ASP A 100 1.21 -5.10 -16.67
CA ASP A 100 2.43 -5.48 -17.42
C ASP A 100 3.64 -5.92 -16.56
N ALA A 101 4.49 -6.71 -17.20
CA ALA A 101 5.56 -7.58 -16.73
C ALA A 101 6.44 -7.08 -15.55
N GLY A 102 6.67 -7.97 -14.57
CA GLY A 102 7.73 -7.80 -13.56
C GLY A 102 7.29 -7.28 -12.19
N PHE A 103 6.07 -7.59 -11.77
CA PHE A 103 5.49 -7.14 -10.50
C PHE A 103 6.41 -7.39 -9.29
N LYS A 104 6.86 -6.30 -8.64
CA LYS A 104 7.35 -6.33 -7.25
C LYS A 104 6.10 -6.21 -6.37
N PHE A 105 5.86 -7.22 -5.54
CA PHE A 105 4.82 -7.20 -4.51
C PHE A 105 5.40 -6.63 -3.22
N PRO A 106 5.25 -5.32 -2.90
CA PRO A 106 5.32 -4.90 -1.52
C PRO A 106 3.96 -5.26 -0.87
N ALA A 107 3.58 -6.54 -0.87
CA ALA A 107 2.27 -7.00 -0.40
C ALA A 107 2.04 -6.77 1.11
N VAL A 108 3.10 -6.41 1.80
CA VAL A 108 3.18 -6.28 3.24
C VAL A 108 3.11 -4.84 3.72
N ARG A 109 3.30 -3.87 2.83
CA ARG A 109 3.00 -2.49 3.20
C ARG A 109 1.51 -2.40 3.50
N VAL A 110 1.17 -1.81 4.62
CA VAL A 110 -0.21 -1.50 5.04
C VAL A 110 -0.75 -0.37 4.14
N ASP A 111 -0.57 -0.50 2.84
CA ASP A 111 -1.13 0.41 1.87
C ASP A 111 -2.65 0.19 1.87
N ALA A 112 -3.40 1.29 1.78
CA ALA A 112 -4.85 1.26 1.75
C ALA A 112 -5.39 0.26 0.70
N GLY A 113 -4.66 0.10 -0.43
CA GLY A 113 -4.97 -0.85 -1.50
C GLY A 113 -4.93 -2.33 -1.07
N ALA A 114 -3.95 -2.77 -0.28
CA ALA A 114 -3.85 -4.17 0.17
C ALA A 114 -4.97 -4.52 1.17
N ASN A 115 -5.25 -3.61 2.10
CA ASN A 115 -6.38 -3.77 3.02
C ASN A 115 -7.72 -3.79 2.28
N TYR A 116 -7.88 -2.94 1.28
CA TYR A 116 -9.09 -2.88 0.48
C TYR A 116 -9.25 -4.11 -0.43
N ALA A 117 -8.16 -4.58 -1.07
CA ALA A 117 -8.14 -5.83 -1.84
C ALA A 117 -8.61 -7.03 -1.00
N LYS A 118 -8.18 -7.09 0.26
CA LYS A 118 -8.64 -8.09 1.23
C LYS A 118 -10.13 -7.94 1.53
N ASP A 119 -10.69 -6.74 1.56
CA ASP A 119 -12.11 -6.59 1.85
C ASP A 119 -13.00 -7.00 0.66
N ILE A 120 -12.56 -6.71 -0.56
CA ILE A 120 -13.28 -7.02 -1.81
C ILE A 120 -12.99 -8.41 -2.39
N SER A 121 -12.03 -9.16 -1.85
CA SER A 121 -11.69 -10.50 -2.36
C SER A 121 -12.67 -11.58 -1.92
N ALA A 122 -12.93 -12.50 -2.85
CA ALA A 122 -13.64 -13.74 -2.64
C ALA A 122 -12.71 -14.85 -2.13
N ASP A 123 -13.30 -15.81 -1.43
CA ASP A 123 -12.70 -17.07 -1.01
C ASP A 123 -13.72 -18.21 -1.14
N LYS A 124 -13.42 -19.39 -0.61
CA LYS A 124 -14.33 -20.55 -0.62
C LYS A 124 -15.65 -20.33 0.16
N TYR A 125 -15.75 -19.27 0.97
CA TYR A 125 -16.91 -18.96 1.80
C TYR A 125 -17.60 -17.65 1.39
N THR A 126 -17.07 -16.94 0.40
CA THR A 126 -17.55 -15.61 0.01
C THR A 126 -17.64 -15.49 -1.49
N GLY A 127 -18.73 -14.90 -1.98
CA GLY A 127 -18.89 -14.50 -3.38
C GLY A 127 -18.72 -13.00 -3.52
N THR A 128 -18.15 -12.52 -4.62
CA THR A 128 -17.97 -11.09 -4.84
C THR A 128 -18.34 -10.66 -6.25
N TYR A 129 -18.90 -9.46 -6.36
CA TYR A 129 -19.19 -8.76 -7.59
C TYR A 129 -18.56 -7.38 -7.50
N THR A 130 -17.46 -7.20 -8.21
CA THR A 130 -16.66 -5.98 -8.17
C THR A 130 -16.80 -5.25 -9.50
N VAL A 131 -17.17 -3.97 -9.44
CA VAL A 131 -17.13 -3.05 -10.58
C VAL A 131 -16.05 -2.03 -10.30
N TYR A 132 -15.12 -1.91 -11.22
CA TYR A 132 -13.97 -1.02 -11.15
C TYR A 132 -14.03 -0.05 -12.31
N SER A 133 -13.81 1.22 -12.04
CA SER A 133 -13.52 2.22 -13.06
C SER A 133 -12.27 2.99 -12.68
N SER A 134 -11.44 3.32 -13.66
CA SER A 134 -10.32 4.23 -13.46
C SER A 134 -10.21 5.22 -14.60
N VAL A 135 -9.75 6.41 -14.26
CA VAL A 135 -9.43 7.46 -15.22
C VAL A 135 -7.97 7.83 -15.00
N LYS A 136 -7.16 7.69 -16.05
CA LYS A 136 -5.75 8.09 -16.06
C LYS A 136 -5.60 9.25 -17.05
N PRO A 137 -5.18 10.45 -16.62
CA PRO A 137 -4.90 11.54 -17.54
C PRO A 137 -3.55 11.32 -18.23
N LYS A 138 -3.10 12.34 -18.95
CA LYS A 138 -1.72 12.42 -19.44
C LYS A 138 -0.75 12.53 -18.26
N ALA A 139 0.45 11.98 -18.41
CA ALA A 139 1.44 11.92 -17.34
C ALA A 139 2.36 13.14 -17.37
N ARG A 140 2.75 13.62 -16.17
CA ARG A 140 3.87 14.55 -16.00
C ARG A 140 5.15 13.75 -15.95
N MET A 141 6.06 14.02 -16.88
CA MET A 141 7.35 13.33 -17.00
C MET A 141 8.50 14.30 -17.17
N LEU A 142 9.64 13.92 -16.62
CA LEU A 142 10.93 14.47 -16.96
C LEU A 142 11.41 13.78 -18.23
N MET A 143 11.67 14.57 -19.27
CA MET A 143 12.17 14.10 -20.55
C MET A 143 13.62 14.53 -20.74
N PRO A 144 14.43 13.72 -21.44
CA PRO A 144 15.79 14.14 -21.80
C PRO A 144 15.73 15.34 -22.76
N SER A 145 16.67 16.27 -22.60
CA SER A 145 16.86 17.34 -23.57
C SER A 145 17.26 16.75 -24.93
N SER A 146 16.70 17.26 -26.02
CA SER A 146 17.01 16.80 -27.38
C SER A 146 18.47 17.01 -27.78
N ALA A 147 19.16 17.98 -27.15
CA ALA A 147 20.55 18.31 -27.45
C ALA A 147 21.56 17.55 -26.56
N THR A 148 21.22 17.30 -25.29
CA THR A 148 22.19 16.86 -24.27
C THR A 148 21.79 15.61 -23.50
N GLY A 149 20.57 15.09 -23.72
CA GLY A 149 20.03 14.00 -22.91
C GLY A 149 19.65 14.46 -21.49
N TYR A 150 19.62 13.52 -20.55
CA TYR A 150 19.57 13.81 -19.12
C TYR A 150 20.94 14.30 -18.62
N LEU A 151 20.93 15.26 -17.70
CA LEU A 151 22.16 15.80 -17.10
C LEU A 151 22.11 15.67 -15.57
N PRO A 152 23.24 15.31 -14.93
CA PRO A 152 23.30 15.31 -13.48
C PRO A 152 23.26 16.75 -12.95
N THR A 153 22.66 16.97 -11.78
CA THR A 153 22.77 18.25 -11.09
C THR A 153 24.18 18.45 -10.53
N GLN A 154 24.59 19.71 -10.34
CA GLN A 154 25.89 20.01 -9.72
C GLN A 154 25.99 19.40 -8.31
N ALA A 155 24.91 19.48 -7.52
CA ALA A 155 24.87 18.89 -6.19
C ALA A 155 25.12 17.37 -6.19
N ALA A 156 24.57 16.65 -7.17
CA ALA A 156 24.81 15.21 -7.31
C ALA A 156 26.25 14.90 -7.74
N LEU A 157 26.84 15.71 -8.63
CA LEU A 157 28.24 15.57 -9.02
C LEU A 157 29.20 15.84 -7.86
N ASP A 158 28.93 16.88 -7.07
CA ASP A 158 29.73 17.23 -5.90
C ASP A 158 29.70 16.11 -4.87
N LEU A 159 28.52 15.53 -4.62
CA LEU A 159 28.34 14.40 -3.72
C LEU A 159 29.03 13.13 -4.25
N ALA A 160 28.91 12.86 -5.55
CA ALA A 160 29.56 11.72 -6.20
C ALA A 160 31.10 11.81 -6.12
N THR A 161 31.66 13.02 -6.22
CA THR A 161 33.10 13.29 -6.14
C THR A 161 33.61 13.28 -4.70
N ALA A 162 32.84 13.85 -3.76
CA ALA A 162 33.21 13.90 -2.35
C ALA A 162 33.19 12.51 -1.69
N GLN A 163 32.26 11.64 -2.08
CA GLN A 163 32.09 10.32 -1.49
C GLN A 163 31.92 9.20 -2.54
N PRO A 164 32.96 8.91 -3.35
CA PRO A 164 32.85 8.00 -4.49
C PRO A 164 32.51 6.55 -4.10
N GLY A 165 32.87 6.12 -2.88
CA GLY A 165 32.53 4.79 -2.34
C GLY A 165 31.08 4.66 -1.87
N ASN A 166 30.39 5.78 -1.60
CA ASN A 166 29.04 5.80 -1.02
C ASN A 166 27.95 6.20 -2.02
N LYS A 167 28.25 6.26 -3.32
CA LYS A 167 27.27 6.68 -4.35
C LYS A 167 25.96 5.91 -4.28
N ALA A 168 26.00 4.58 -4.12
CA ALA A 168 24.78 3.78 -4.01
C ALA A 168 23.91 4.14 -2.77
N LYS A 169 24.55 4.54 -1.67
CA LYS A 169 23.85 4.96 -0.45
C LYS A 169 23.24 6.36 -0.60
N ASN A 170 23.99 7.28 -1.20
CA ASN A 170 23.69 8.71 -1.19
C ASN A 170 22.93 9.20 -2.44
N LEU A 171 23.11 8.53 -3.58
CA LEU A 171 22.52 8.87 -4.87
C LEU A 171 21.53 7.81 -5.35
N GLY A 172 21.55 6.62 -4.74
CA GLY A 172 20.71 5.50 -5.13
C GLY A 172 21.13 4.88 -6.47
N ASP A 173 20.18 4.22 -7.12
CA ASP A 173 20.35 3.52 -8.40
C ASP A 173 19.53 4.10 -9.56
N GLY A 174 18.62 5.02 -9.27
CA GLY A 174 17.85 5.72 -10.28
C GLY A 174 17.34 7.06 -9.80
N PHE A 175 16.40 7.60 -10.56
CA PHE A 175 15.73 8.86 -10.27
C PHE A 175 14.26 8.82 -10.68
N VAL A 176 13.47 9.70 -10.08
CA VAL A 176 12.07 9.89 -10.46
C VAL A 176 12.01 10.61 -11.79
N HIS A 177 11.57 9.94 -12.84
CA HIS A 177 11.43 10.54 -14.17
C HIS A 177 9.98 10.86 -14.54
N GLY A 178 9.01 10.57 -13.68
CA GLY A 178 7.63 10.93 -13.91
C GLY A 178 6.70 10.49 -12.80
N PHE A 179 5.45 10.93 -12.89
CA PHE A 179 4.37 10.48 -12.02
C PHE A 179 3.18 10.00 -12.83
N ALA A 180 2.63 8.87 -12.41
CA ALA A 180 1.36 8.37 -12.91
C ALA A 180 0.23 9.02 -12.10
N TYR A 181 -0.56 9.85 -12.75
CA TYR A 181 -1.80 10.35 -12.15
C TYR A 181 -2.94 9.39 -12.44
N GLY A 182 -3.90 9.36 -11.53
CA GLY A 182 -5.10 8.59 -11.76
C GLY A 182 -6.15 8.81 -10.69
N SER A 183 -7.36 8.45 -11.06
CA SER A 183 -8.43 8.23 -10.13
C SER A 183 -8.98 6.84 -10.36
N ASN A 184 -9.46 6.21 -9.31
CA ASN A 184 -10.19 4.96 -9.41
C ASN A 184 -11.37 4.95 -8.45
N VAL A 185 -12.40 4.23 -8.84
CA VAL A 185 -13.54 3.89 -7.99
C VAL A 185 -13.82 2.42 -8.11
N VAL A 186 -14.04 1.80 -6.96
CA VAL A 186 -14.34 0.39 -6.85
C VAL A 186 -15.62 0.25 -6.05
N ILE A 187 -16.61 -0.41 -6.65
CA ILE A 187 -17.87 -0.77 -6.02
C ILE A 187 -17.88 -2.29 -5.89
N ASN A 188 -18.08 -2.79 -4.68
CA ASN A 188 -18.04 -4.20 -4.41
C ASN A 188 -19.29 -4.66 -3.66
N MET A 189 -19.97 -5.65 -4.21
CA MET A 189 -20.97 -6.43 -3.49
C MET A 189 -20.36 -7.76 -3.08
N LYS A 190 -20.36 -8.03 -1.78
CA LYS A 190 -19.85 -9.26 -1.18
C LYS A 190 -20.96 -10.04 -0.52
N ILE A 191 -20.98 -11.33 -0.74
CA ILE A 191 -21.94 -12.27 -0.18
C ILE A 191 -21.15 -13.24 0.71
N ASP A 192 -21.37 -13.18 2.01
CA ASP A 192 -20.79 -14.09 2.99
C ASP A 192 -21.71 -15.28 3.22
N TYR A 193 -21.16 -16.48 3.01
CA TYR A 193 -21.82 -17.75 3.25
C TYR A 193 -21.33 -18.37 4.56
N ARG A 194 -22.23 -19.12 5.20
CA ARG A 194 -21.92 -19.88 6.41
C ARG A 194 -20.81 -20.89 6.17
N ASN A 195 -20.81 -21.58 5.04
CA ASN A 195 -19.85 -22.62 4.69
C ASN A 195 -19.70 -22.73 3.15
N GLU A 196 -18.79 -23.57 2.70
CA GLU A 196 -18.48 -23.74 1.27
C GLU A 196 -19.64 -24.39 0.47
N SER A 197 -20.38 -25.31 1.10
CA SER A 197 -21.56 -25.94 0.47
C SER A 197 -22.64 -24.90 0.15
N ASP A 198 -22.85 -23.96 1.05
CA ASP A 198 -23.79 -22.85 0.87
C ASP A 198 -23.37 -21.96 -0.28
N LYS A 199 -22.08 -21.63 -0.41
CA LYS A 199 -21.58 -20.89 -1.57
C LYS A 199 -21.88 -21.63 -2.87
N ARG A 200 -21.57 -22.93 -2.95
CA ARG A 200 -21.76 -23.74 -4.17
C ARG A 200 -23.23 -23.88 -4.55
N THR A 201 -24.10 -24.08 -3.56
CA THR A 201 -25.53 -24.29 -3.79
C THR A 201 -26.27 -23.00 -4.05
N ILE A 202 -25.97 -21.93 -3.31
CA ILE A 202 -26.74 -20.67 -3.34
C ILE A 202 -26.12 -19.65 -4.30
N GLY A 203 -24.79 -19.60 -4.41
CA GLY A 203 -24.08 -18.64 -5.25
C GLY A 203 -24.45 -18.74 -6.72
N GLY A 204 -24.72 -19.94 -7.23
CA GLY A 204 -25.15 -20.15 -8.62
C GLY A 204 -26.52 -19.57 -8.98
N TYR A 205 -27.31 -19.14 -7.99
CA TYR A 205 -28.66 -18.60 -8.20
C TYR A 205 -28.74 -17.07 -8.11
N LEU A 206 -27.64 -16.42 -7.72
CA LEU A 206 -27.49 -14.96 -7.78
C LEU A 206 -26.68 -14.65 -9.02
N SER A 207 -27.26 -13.89 -9.95
CA SER A 207 -26.54 -13.41 -11.13
C SER A 207 -26.63 -11.89 -11.17
N VAL A 208 -25.50 -11.24 -11.42
CA VAL A 208 -25.43 -9.79 -11.54
C VAL A 208 -25.10 -9.46 -12.98
N ASP A 209 -25.96 -8.67 -13.61
CA ASP A 209 -25.73 -8.18 -14.97
C ASP A 209 -24.65 -7.09 -14.96
N TRP A 210 -24.01 -6.84 -16.10
CA TRP A 210 -22.97 -5.79 -16.26
C TRP A 210 -23.52 -4.37 -16.00
N ILE A 211 -24.84 -4.22 -15.96
CA ILE A 211 -25.56 -2.98 -15.60
C ILE A 211 -25.70 -2.80 -14.09
N GLY A 212 -25.26 -3.79 -13.28
CA GLY A 212 -25.44 -3.79 -11.83
C GLY A 212 -26.80 -4.35 -11.38
N LYS A 213 -27.65 -4.75 -12.33
CA LYS A 213 -28.94 -5.38 -12.02
C LYS A 213 -28.73 -6.79 -11.47
N VAL A 214 -29.17 -7.01 -10.25
CA VAL A 214 -29.10 -8.31 -9.59
C VAL A 214 -30.36 -9.11 -9.89
N LYS A 215 -30.20 -10.26 -10.56
CA LYS A 215 -31.26 -11.24 -10.80
C LYS A 215 -31.15 -12.36 -9.78
N VAL A 216 -32.25 -12.57 -9.08
CA VAL A 216 -32.42 -13.64 -8.08
C VAL A 216 -33.26 -14.74 -8.71
N ASP A 217 -32.72 -15.95 -8.84
CA ASP A 217 -33.53 -17.10 -9.27
C ASP A 217 -34.64 -17.37 -8.23
N GLY A 218 -35.86 -17.65 -8.69
CA GLY A 218 -37.01 -18.00 -7.84
C GLY A 218 -36.76 -19.24 -6.96
N LYS A 219 -35.77 -20.08 -7.26
CA LYS A 219 -35.32 -21.15 -6.36
C LYS A 219 -34.78 -20.64 -5.03
N LEU A 220 -34.25 -19.41 -4.96
CA LEU A 220 -33.80 -18.79 -3.71
C LEU A 220 -34.95 -18.43 -2.77
N GLN A 221 -36.16 -18.23 -3.31
CA GLN A 221 -37.37 -18.02 -2.51
C GLN A 221 -37.87 -19.31 -1.85
N LYS A 222 -37.39 -20.48 -2.30
CA LYS A 222 -37.71 -21.79 -1.72
C LYS A 222 -36.77 -22.20 -0.58
N LEU A 223 -35.74 -21.40 -0.30
CA LEU A 223 -34.86 -21.62 0.85
C LEU A 223 -35.58 -21.20 2.14
N ASP A 224 -35.38 -21.97 3.20
CA ASP A 224 -35.90 -21.63 4.52
C ASP A 224 -35.42 -20.25 4.97
N ASP A 225 -36.28 -19.52 5.68
CA ASP A 225 -35.98 -18.15 6.14
C ASP A 225 -34.74 -18.10 7.04
N SER A 226 -34.51 -19.14 7.85
CA SER A 226 -33.30 -19.27 8.67
C SER A 226 -32.03 -19.31 7.81
N LYS A 227 -32.09 -20.00 6.66
CA LYS A 227 -30.99 -20.10 5.70
C LYS A 227 -30.77 -18.78 4.97
N ARG A 228 -31.85 -18.15 4.50
CA ARG A 228 -31.80 -16.83 3.86
C ARG A 228 -31.27 -15.75 4.79
N GLN A 229 -31.66 -15.79 6.07
CA GLN A 229 -31.17 -14.87 7.09
C GLN A 229 -29.70 -15.08 7.43
N SER A 230 -29.18 -16.31 7.28
CA SER A 230 -27.78 -16.64 7.54
C SER A 230 -26.83 -16.05 6.49
N ILE A 231 -27.29 -15.82 5.26
CA ILE A 231 -26.47 -15.29 4.18
C ILE A 231 -26.42 -13.77 4.32
N LYS A 232 -25.21 -13.21 4.41
CA LYS A 232 -25.01 -11.77 4.58
C LYS A 232 -24.55 -11.17 3.27
N ILE A 233 -25.17 -10.06 2.89
CA ILE A 233 -24.81 -9.29 1.70
C ILE A 233 -24.25 -7.97 2.20
N SER A 234 -23.11 -7.54 1.68
CA SER A 234 -22.56 -6.23 1.95
C SER A 234 -22.20 -5.53 0.65
N VAL A 235 -22.46 -4.23 0.59
CA VAL A 235 -22.09 -3.38 -0.53
C VAL A 235 -21.19 -2.29 0.00
N SER A 236 -20.00 -2.15 -0.56
CA SER A 236 -19.04 -1.12 -0.21
C SER A 236 -18.53 -0.41 -1.46
N GLY A 237 -18.11 0.84 -1.28
CA GLY A 237 -17.52 1.66 -2.31
C GLY A 237 -16.26 2.33 -1.81
N TYR A 238 -15.25 2.43 -2.67
CA TYR A 238 -14.04 3.20 -2.41
C TYR A 238 -13.71 4.05 -3.63
N GLN A 239 -13.31 5.29 -3.40
CA GLN A 239 -12.90 6.23 -4.42
C GLN A 239 -11.57 6.87 -4.02
N SER A 240 -10.60 6.86 -4.94
CA SER A 240 -9.34 7.60 -4.86
C SER A 240 -9.30 8.60 -6.02
N GLY A 241 -9.06 9.88 -5.74
CA GLY A 241 -9.18 10.99 -6.71
C GLY A 241 -10.64 11.37 -7.02
N GLY A 242 -10.83 12.43 -7.80
CA GLY A 242 -12.14 13.02 -8.11
C GLY A 242 -12.80 13.65 -6.87
N ASP A 243 -14.12 13.50 -6.76
CA ASP A 243 -14.92 13.97 -5.61
C ASP A 243 -15.49 12.78 -4.79
N PRO A 244 -14.74 12.29 -3.78
CA PRO A 244 -15.19 11.16 -2.94
C PRO A 244 -16.50 11.43 -2.19
N ASN A 245 -16.86 12.69 -1.94
CA ASN A 245 -18.08 13.03 -1.23
C ASN A 245 -19.33 12.66 -2.03
N ARG A 246 -19.24 12.65 -3.37
CA ARG A 246 -20.34 12.19 -4.23
C ARG A 246 -20.60 10.70 -4.05
N LEU A 247 -19.55 9.88 -3.95
CA LEU A 247 -19.73 8.45 -3.67
C LEU A 247 -20.35 8.22 -2.28
N LEU A 248 -19.93 8.99 -1.27
CA LEU A 248 -20.48 8.91 0.09
C LEU A 248 -21.97 9.31 0.14
N SER A 249 -22.43 10.16 -0.78
CA SER A 249 -23.86 10.48 -0.90
C SER A 249 -24.71 9.29 -1.38
N ILE A 250 -24.10 8.36 -2.12
CA ILE A 250 -24.75 7.16 -2.64
C ILE A 250 -24.66 6.02 -1.63
N ILE A 251 -23.48 5.79 -1.04
CA ILE A 251 -23.24 4.77 0.00
C ILE A 251 -22.90 5.48 1.32
N PRO A 252 -23.93 5.91 2.10
CA PRO A 252 -23.69 6.54 3.39
C PRO A 252 -22.88 5.63 4.30
N ASN A 253 -21.84 6.17 4.94
CA ASN A 253 -20.90 5.43 5.80
C ASN A 253 -20.02 4.38 5.08
N GLY A 254 -20.00 4.37 3.73
CA GLY A 254 -19.10 3.54 2.91
C GLY A 254 -19.43 2.03 2.86
N ILE A 255 -20.40 1.56 3.66
CA ILE A 255 -20.86 0.17 3.62
C ILE A 255 -22.33 0.01 4.02
N MET A 256 -23.06 -0.79 3.24
CA MET A 256 -24.42 -1.27 3.58
C MET A 256 -24.40 -2.78 3.80
N ARG A 257 -25.23 -3.27 4.72
CA ARG A 257 -25.36 -4.71 5.02
C ARG A 257 -26.82 -5.14 4.99
N CYS A 258 -27.09 -6.23 4.29
CA CYS A 258 -28.40 -6.86 4.17
C CYS A 258 -28.28 -8.38 4.39
N THR A 259 -29.41 -9.08 4.35
CA THR A 259 -29.44 -10.55 4.30
C THR A 259 -30.18 -11.00 3.05
N LEU A 260 -30.07 -12.28 2.68
CA LEU A 260 -30.87 -12.80 1.57
C LEU A 260 -32.38 -12.85 1.89
N LEU A 261 -32.75 -12.68 3.17
CA LEU A 261 -34.15 -12.52 3.56
C LEU A 261 -34.72 -11.18 3.06
N ASN A 262 -33.94 -10.11 3.14
CA ASN A 262 -34.29 -8.79 2.64
C ASN A 262 -33.12 -8.15 1.87
N PRO A 263 -32.87 -8.58 0.61
CA PRO A 263 -31.69 -8.17 -0.14
C PRO A 263 -31.88 -6.87 -0.93
N GLU A 264 -33.13 -6.44 -1.15
CA GLU A 264 -33.49 -5.34 -2.04
C GLU A 264 -32.73 -4.03 -1.77
N PRO A 265 -32.53 -3.58 -0.50
CA PRO A 265 -31.78 -2.36 -0.25
C PRO A 265 -30.33 -2.42 -0.75
N CYS A 266 -29.67 -3.57 -0.60
CA CYS A 266 -28.29 -3.75 -1.08
C CYS A 266 -28.23 -3.81 -2.60
N PHE A 267 -29.19 -4.46 -3.26
CA PHE A 267 -29.21 -4.53 -4.72
C PHE A 267 -29.51 -3.17 -5.36
N ALA A 268 -30.47 -2.42 -4.82
CA ALA A 268 -30.77 -1.06 -5.27
C ALA A 268 -29.58 -0.11 -5.06
N LEU A 269 -28.89 -0.23 -3.92
CA LEU A 269 -27.67 0.54 -3.66
C LEU A 269 -26.56 0.20 -4.66
N PHE A 270 -26.32 -1.09 -4.90
CA PHE A 270 -25.30 -1.54 -5.81
C PHE A 270 -25.57 -1.04 -7.23
N GLU A 271 -26.81 -1.14 -7.71
CA GLU A 271 -27.22 -0.59 -9.02
C GLU A 271 -27.00 0.94 -9.07
N SER A 272 -27.37 1.67 -8.02
CA SER A 272 -27.18 3.12 -7.94
C SER A 272 -25.70 3.51 -7.98
N ALA A 273 -24.85 2.78 -7.25
CA ALA A 273 -23.41 2.99 -7.23
C ALA A 273 -22.75 2.65 -8.58
N VAL A 274 -23.22 1.61 -9.28
CA VAL A 274 -22.77 1.29 -10.63
C VAL A 274 -23.23 2.33 -11.65
N ASN A 275 -24.41 2.92 -11.49
CA ASN A 275 -24.86 4.02 -12.35
C ASN A 275 -23.99 5.26 -12.16
N TYR A 276 -23.68 5.64 -10.92
CA TYR A 276 -22.75 6.72 -10.60
C TYR A 276 -21.40 6.58 -11.28
N LEU A 277 -20.82 5.36 -11.27
CA LEU A 277 -19.57 5.08 -11.98
C LEU A 277 -19.63 5.42 -13.48
N LYS A 278 -20.79 5.20 -14.11
CA LYS A 278 -20.99 5.36 -15.55
C LYS A 278 -21.33 6.80 -15.95
N THR A 279 -21.99 7.55 -15.07
CA THR A 279 -22.52 8.88 -15.36
C THR A 279 -21.70 9.98 -14.71
N ASP A 280 -21.59 9.96 -13.39
CA ASP A 280 -21.11 11.12 -12.65
C ASP A 280 -19.60 11.07 -12.44
N TYR A 281 -19.05 9.88 -12.18
CA TYR A 281 -17.64 9.70 -11.89
C TYR A 281 -16.73 10.16 -13.03
N ILE A 282 -17.01 9.72 -14.27
CA ILE A 282 -16.21 10.05 -15.45
C ILE A 282 -16.18 11.55 -15.79
N ASN A 283 -17.11 12.33 -15.23
CA ASN A 283 -17.27 13.75 -15.49
C ASN A 283 -16.69 14.63 -14.36
N GLN A 284 -15.89 14.06 -13.45
CA GLN A 284 -15.30 14.78 -12.30
C GLN A 284 -13.94 15.42 -12.61
N PHE A 285 -13.37 15.21 -13.79
CA PHE A 285 -11.97 15.53 -14.07
C PHE A 285 -11.82 16.70 -15.04
N ASN A 286 -11.43 17.86 -14.53
CA ASN A 286 -11.21 19.08 -15.30
C ASN A 286 -9.73 19.52 -15.28
N SER A 287 -8.96 19.10 -14.28
CA SER A 287 -7.56 19.46 -14.04
C SER A 287 -6.76 18.28 -13.49
N LEU A 288 -5.41 18.39 -13.47
CA LEU A 288 -4.56 17.35 -12.87
C LEU A 288 -4.78 17.20 -11.36
N ASP A 289 -5.20 18.28 -10.68
CA ASP A 289 -5.49 18.30 -9.24
C ASP A 289 -6.73 17.46 -8.87
N ASP A 290 -7.57 17.12 -9.86
CA ASP A 290 -8.70 16.19 -9.66
C ASP A 290 -8.24 14.72 -9.60
N TYR A 291 -6.95 14.45 -9.82
CA TYR A 291 -6.36 13.11 -9.79
C TYR A 291 -5.38 12.99 -8.63
N ASN A 292 -5.19 11.77 -8.14
CA ASN A 292 -4.14 11.46 -7.19
C ASN A 292 -2.90 10.96 -7.93
N VAL A 293 -1.71 11.21 -7.37
CA VAL A 293 -0.52 10.47 -7.81
C VAL A 293 -0.67 9.01 -7.36
N THR A 294 -0.66 8.12 -8.34
CA THR A 294 -0.85 6.68 -8.16
C THR A 294 0.46 5.90 -8.17
N ASP A 295 1.48 6.41 -8.86
CA ASP A 295 2.79 5.77 -8.93
C ASP A 295 3.88 6.77 -9.32
N ALA A 296 5.12 6.44 -9.00
CA ALA A 296 6.30 7.14 -9.50
C ALA A 296 6.91 6.32 -10.64
N TYR A 297 7.15 6.96 -11.78
CA TYR A 297 7.96 6.38 -12.83
C TYR A 297 9.44 6.61 -12.52
N LEU A 298 10.18 5.50 -12.48
CA LEU A 298 11.58 5.47 -12.06
C LEU A 298 12.45 5.06 -13.24
N ALA A 299 13.58 5.75 -13.40
CA ALA A 299 14.57 5.47 -14.42
C ALA A 299 15.92 5.19 -13.78
N ASP A 300 16.62 4.16 -14.26
CA ASP A 300 17.92 3.78 -13.74
C ASP A 300 19.02 4.67 -14.35
N TYR A 301 20.02 5.06 -13.55
CA TYR A 301 21.13 5.89 -14.06
C TYR A 301 21.93 5.16 -15.16
N GLN A 302 22.04 3.83 -15.04
CA GLN A 302 22.83 3.01 -15.96
C GLN A 302 22.24 3.02 -17.38
N ASP A 303 20.91 3.11 -17.50
CA ASP A 303 20.18 3.00 -18.77
C ASP A 303 19.75 4.38 -19.32
N SER A 304 19.91 5.44 -18.54
CA SER A 304 19.43 6.79 -18.87
C SER A 304 20.45 7.68 -19.59
N GLY A 305 21.60 7.13 -19.99
CA GLY A 305 22.58 7.78 -20.87
C GLY A 305 23.96 8.02 -20.25
N PRO A 306 24.97 8.33 -21.08
CA PRO A 306 26.38 8.34 -20.67
C PRO A 306 26.71 9.44 -19.64
N GLN A 307 25.98 10.56 -19.65
CA GLN A 307 26.23 11.67 -18.73
C GLN A 307 25.96 11.31 -17.26
N LEU A 308 25.05 10.36 -17.02
CA LEU A 308 24.67 9.92 -15.67
C LEU A 308 25.57 8.82 -15.10
N GLN A 309 26.47 8.23 -15.90
CA GLN A 309 27.42 7.20 -15.44
C GLN A 309 28.33 7.69 -14.31
N GLN A 310 28.53 9.00 -14.21
CA GLN A 310 29.28 9.63 -13.12
C GLN A 310 28.59 9.44 -11.76
N LEU A 311 27.28 9.21 -11.72
CA LEU A 311 26.51 8.94 -10.50
C LEU A 311 26.52 7.44 -10.12
N VAL A 312 26.95 6.57 -11.03
CA VAL A 312 27.01 5.12 -10.80
C VAL A 312 28.28 4.76 -10.01
N PRO A 313 28.20 3.82 -9.04
CA PRO A 313 29.39 3.28 -8.38
C PRO A 313 30.33 2.58 -9.37
N ALA A 314 31.64 2.71 -9.20
CA ALA A 314 32.63 2.12 -10.12
C ALA A 314 32.54 0.57 -10.17
N GLN A 315 32.17 -0.05 -9.06
CA GLN A 315 31.96 -1.49 -8.91
C GLN A 315 30.55 -1.95 -9.33
N GLY A 316 29.67 -1.03 -9.74
CA GLY A 316 28.26 -1.29 -10.01
C GLY A 316 27.41 -1.47 -8.75
N TYR A 317 26.12 -1.75 -8.95
CA TYR A 317 25.18 -2.03 -7.87
C TYR A 317 25.19 -3.51 -7.50
N VAL A 318 25.13 -3.81 -6.20
CA VAL A 318 25.01 -5.19 -5.71
C VAL A 318 23.64 -5.74 -6.09
N ALA A 319 23.59 -6.93 -6.69
CA ALA A 319 22.33 -7.56 -7.06
C ALA A 319 21.57 -8.08 -5.82
N VAL A 320 20.24 -8.03 -5.86
CA VAL A 320 19.37 -8.70 -4.88
C VAL A 320 19.58 -10.21 -4.96
N ASN A 321 19.74 -10.87 -3.81
CA ASN A 321 19.87 -12.31 -3.75
C ASN A 321 18.59 -12.99 -4.28
N TYR A 322 18.76 -13.97 -5.17
CA TYR A 322 17.63 -14.73 -5.74
C TYR A 322 16.79 -15.43 -4.66
N LEU A 323 17.43 -15.97 -3.62
CA LEU A 323 16.73 -16.62 -2.51
C LEU A 323 15.87 -15.62 -1.72
N THR A 324 16.34 -14.39 -1.50
CA THR A 324 15.53 -13.31 -0.91
C THR A 324 14.24 -13.10 -1.70
N LYS A 325 14.30 -13.09 -3.03
CA LYS A 325 13.08 -12.92 -3.86
C LYS A 325 12.08 -14.07 -3.66
N LEU A 326 12.57 -15.30 -3.51
CA LEU A 326 11.73 -16.46 -3.25
C LEU A 326 11.11 -16.42 -1.85
N VAL A 327 11.90 -16.07 -0.83
CA VAL A 327 11.45 -15.94 0.57
C VAL A 327 10.36 -14.86 0.67
N VAL A 328 10.60 -13.67 0.11
CA VAL A 328 9.60 -12.58 0.10
C VAL A 328 8.29 -13.03 -0.55
N LYS A 329 8.36 -13.77 -1.67
CA LYS A 329 7.17 -14.30 -2.35
C LYS A 329 6.40 -15.30 -1.47
N GLU A 330 7.10 -16.22 -0.82
CA GLU A 330 6.49 -17.21 0.07
C GLU A 330 5.86 -16.56 1.30
N LEU A 331 6.60 -15.68 1.99
CA LEU A 331 6.11 -14.95 3.16
C LEU A 331 4.88 -14.09 2.81
N THR A 332 4.88 -13.45 1.64
CA THR A 332 3.72 -12.74 1.11
C THR A 332 2.51 -13.66 0.96
N SER A 333 2.69 -14.86 0.38
CA SER A 333 1.60 -15.82 0.22
C SER A 333 1.02 -16.25 1.57
N ARG A 334 1.88 -16.51 2.57
CA ARG A 334 1.46 -16.87 3.92
C ARG A 334 0.76 -15.73 4.64
N TRP A 335 1.25 -14.51 4.48
CA TRP A 335 0.58 -13.32 5.00
C TRP A 335 -0.84 -13.20 4.46
N ILE A 336 -1.06 -13.40 3.16
CA ILE A 336 -2.40 -13.37 2.54
C ILE A 336 -3.30 -14.43 3.18
N GLU A 337 -2.82 -15.66 3.29
CA GLU A 337 -3.57 -16.76 3.89
C GLU A 337 -4.01 -16.44 5.32
N GLU A 338 -3.08 -15.97 6.16
CA GLU A 338 -3.36 -15.62 7.55
C GLU A 338 -4.37 -14.47 7.68
N ARG A 339 -4.29 -13.46 6.79
CA ARG A 339 -5.26 -12.36 6.75
C ARG A 339 -6.67 -12.84 6.38
N LEU A 340 -6.78 -13.79 5.46
CA LEU A 340 -8.08 -14.38 5.07
C LEU A 340 -8.63 -15.27 6.19
N THR A 341 -7.79 -16.05 6.87
CA THR A 341 -8.16 -16.86 8.03
C THR A 341 -8.65 -15.99 9.19
N TYR A 342 -7.91 -14.93 9.54
CA TYR A 342 -8.32 -13.93 10.53
C TYR A 342 -9.72 -13.38 10.23
N ARG A 343 -9.93 -12.93 8.98
CA ARG A 343 -11.22 -12.39 8.52
C ARG A 343 -12.35 -13.42 8.68
N ARG A 344 -12.10 -14.68 8.30
CA ARG A 344 -13.07 -15.77 8.40
C ARG A 344 -13.45 -16.06 9.85
N ALA A 345 -12.47 -16.22 10.73
CA ALA A 345 -12.71 -16.49 12.15
C ALA A 345 -13.55 -15.37 12.80
N LYS A 346 -13.21 -14.12 12.52
CA LYS A 346 -13.95 -12.94 13.00
C LYS A 346 -15.39 -12.89 12.47
N ASN A 347 -15.59 -13.19 11.18
CA ASN A 347 -16.93 -13.21 10.58
C ASN A 347 -17.81 -14.33 11.18
N LEU A 348 -17.24 -15.51 11.43
CA LEU A 348 -17.95 -16.61 12.09
C LEU A 348 -18.40 -16.23 13.50
N GLN A 349 -17.51 -15.66 14.30
CA GLN A 349 -17.85 -15.16 15.63
C GLN A 349 -18.90 -14.04 15.59
N ARG A 350 -18.77 -13.09 14.67
CA ARG A 350 -19.66 -11.91 14.65
C ARG A 350 -21.07 -12.22 14.16
N TYR A 351 -21.20 -13.06 13.14
CA TYR A 351 -22.47 -13.24 12.43
C TYR A 351 -23.13 -14.59 12.66
N TYR A 352 -22.37 -15.57 13.14
CA TYR A 352 -22.83 -16.95 13.29
C TYR A 352 -22.64 -17.50 14.70
N ALA A 353 -22.34 -16.65 15.69
CA ALA A 353 -22.05 -17.03 17.06
C ALA A 353 -23.06 -18.02 17.67
N SER A 354 -24.35 -17.76 17.43
CA SER A 354 -25.46 -18.55 17.98
C SER A 354 -25.52 -19.99 17.46
N GLN A 355 -24.69 -20.33 16.47
CA GLN A 355 -24.66 -21.64 15.84
C GLN A 355 -23.40 -22.45 16.19
N PHE A 356 -22.59 -21.93 17.11
CA PHE A 356 -21.39 -22.58 17.63
C PHE A 356 -21.54 -22.85 19.11
N SER A 357 -20.97 -23.95 19.57
CA SER A 357 -20.78 -24.24 20.99
C SER A 357 -19.76 -23.26 21.61
N ILE A 358 -19.75 -23.18 22.94
CA ILE A 358 -18.78 -22.35 23.68
C ILE A 358 -17.32 -22.76 23.34
N SER A 359 -17.08 -24.08 23.21
CA SER A 359 -15.77 -24.62 22.84
C SER A 359 -15.34 -24.16 21.43
N GLU A 360 -16.24 -24.23 20.45
CA GLU A 360 -15.96 -23.78 19.08
C GLU A 360 -15.74 -22.26 19.00
N LEU A 361 -16.47 -21.48 19.80
CA LEU A 361 -16.25 -20.03 19.88
C LEU A 361 -14.87 -19.68 20.43
N GLU A 362 -14.40 -20.42 21.44
CA GLU A 362 -13.04 -20.24 21.97
C GLU A 362 -11.98 -20.65 20.93
N GLN A 363 -12.21 -21.74 20.20
CA GLN A 363 -11.34 -22.14 19.09
C GLN A 363 -11.28 -21.08 17.99
N LEU A 364 -12.42 -20.46 17.64
CA LEU A 364 -12.45 -19.35 16.68
C LEU A 364 -11.69 -18.12 17.19
N ARG A 365 -11.76 -17.83 18.49
CA ARG A 365 -11.01 -16.73 19.12
C ARG A 365 -9.50 -16.98 19.11
N GLU A 366 -9.08 -18.22 19.33
CA GLU A 366 -7.69 -18.63 19.24
C GLU A 366 -7.16 -18.51 17.81
N ILE A 367 -7.92 -19.00 16.81
CA ILE A 367 -7.59 -18.83 15.40
C ILE A 367 -7.51 -17.35 15.04
N GLU A 368 -8.47 -16.51 15.47
CA GLU A 368 -8.43 -15.07 15.22
C GLU A 368 -7.15 -14.44 15.76
N THR A 369 -6.78 -14.76 17.00
CA THR A 369 -5.60 -14.17 17.65
C THR A 369 -4.30 -14.64 16.99
N SER A 370 -4.19 -15.95 16.75
CA SER A 370 -2.99 -16.57 16.18
C SER A 370 -2.78 -16.19 14.72
N SER A 371 -3.83 -16.19 13.89
CA SER A 371 -3.71 -15.76 12.49
C SER A 371 -3.37 -14.28 12.36
N ARG A 372 -3.89 -13.41 13.25
CA ARG A 372 -3.46 -12.00 13.29
C ARG A 372 -1.98 -11.87 13.66
N SER A 373 -1.52 -12.62 14.65
CA SER A 373 -0.11 -12.62 15.05
C SER A 373 0.81 -13.14 13.95
N ASN A 374 0.44 -14.23 13.28
CA ASN A 374 1.19 -14.78 12.16
C ASN A 374 1.23 -13.81 10.96
N ALA A 375 0.11 -13.16 10.64
CA ALA A 375 0.09 -12.11 9.62
C ALA A 375 1.06 -10.97 9.96
N ASN A 376 1.09 -10.50 11.21
CA ASN A 376 2.04 -9.45 11.61
C ASN A 376 3.50 -9.94 11.55
N LEU A 377 3.76 -11.20 11.91
CA LEU A 377 5.09 -11.81 11.82
C LEU A 377 5.59 -11.87 10.36
N PHE A 378 4.76 -12.37 9.45
CA PHE A 378 5.13 -12.45 8.03
C PHE A 378 5.27 -11.08 7.39
N ALA A 379 4.49 -10.10 7.84
CA ALA A 379 4.68 -8.72 7.44
C ALA A 379 6.07 -8.20 7.85
N ASP A 380 6.40 -8.26 9.13
CA ASP A 380 7.70 -7.82 9.65
C ASP A 380 8.89 -8.49 8.93
N MET A 381 8.81 -9.81 8.67
CA MET A 381 9.85 -10.53 7.92
C MET A 381 10.01 -10.02 6.47
N VAL A 382 8.91 -9.76 5.76
CA VAL A 382 8.99 -9.22 4.38
C VAL A 382 9.60 -7.82 4.39
N ASP A 383 9.16 -6.95 5.31
CA ASP A 383 9.70 -5.59 5.42
C ASP A 383 11.21 -5.63 5.69
N TYR A 384 11.67 -6.52 6.58
CA TYR A 384 13.08 -6.73 6.83
C TYR A 384 13.83 -7.21 5.58
N CYS A 385 13.27 -8.19 4.86
CA CYS A 385 13.87 -8.73 3.63
C CYS A 385 13.96 -7.70 2.50
N GLU A 386 12.98 -6.80 2.36
CA GLU A 386 12.99 -5.72 1.37
C GLU A 386 14.03 -4.64 1.70
N GLN A 387 14.27 -4.40 3.00
CA GLN A 387 15.31 -3.48 3.47
C GLN A 387 16.71 -4.11 3.40
N ASN A 388 16.81 -5.43 3.55
CA ASN A 388 18.07 -6.19 3.55
C ASN A 388 18.09 -7.26 2.45
N PRO A 389 17.99 -6.89 1.16
CA PRO A 389 17.78 -7.85 0.08
C PRO A 389 19.07 -8.58 -0.38
N GLU A 390 20.22 -8.20 0.18
CA GLU A 390 21.54 -8.70 -0.17
C GLU A 390 22.00 -9.79 0.81
N GLY A 391 22.97 -10.61 0.41
CA GLY A 391 23.55 -11.63 1.29
C GLY A 391 22.52 -12.63 1.82
N ASN A 392 22.74 -13.14 3.03
CA ASN A 392 21.87 -14.12 3.69
C ASN A 392 20.99 -13.51 4.80
N TYR A 393 21.03 -12.19 5.01
CA TYR A 393 20.33 -11.53 6.12
C TYR A 393 18.84 -11.88 6.17
N CYS A 394 18.14 -11.79 5.04
CA CYS A 394 16.72 -12.15 4.94
C CYS A 394 16.45 -13.62 5.35
N ILE A 395 17.29 -14.55 4.90
CA ILE A 395 17.11 -16.00 5.14
C ILE A 395 17.38 -16.33 6.60
N GLU A 396 18.42 -15.75 7.18
CA GLU A 396 18.75 -15.92 8.60
C GLU A 396 17.66 -15.32 9.50
N TYR A 397 17.13 -14.15 9.12
CA TYR A 397 16.03 -13.49 9.82
C TYR A 397 14.75 -14.32 9.78
N GLU A 398 14.36 -14.83 8.61
CA GLU A 398 13.23 -15.75 8.45
C GLU A 398 13.41 -16.97 9.37
N ALA A 399 14.55 -17.65 9.28
CA ALA A 399 14.81 -18.87 10.05
C ALA A 399 14.73 -18.66 11.56
N GLN A 400 15.20 -17.52 12.06
CA GLN A 400 15.13 -17.17 13.49
C GLN A 400 13.70 -16.89 13.94
N ASN A 401 12.93 -16.19 13.11
CA ASN A 401 11.61 -15.69 13.49
C ASN A 401 10.47 -16.68 13.22
N LEU A 402 10.68 -17.73 12.39
CA LEU A 402 9.70 -18.80 12.19
C LEU A 402 9.33 -19.54 13.48
N SER A 403 10.20 -19.51 14.49
CA SER A 403 9.91 -20.05 15.83
C SER A 403 8.74 -19.36 16.54
N TYR A 404 8.39 -18.14 16.14
CA TYR A 404 7.25 -17.39 16.69
C TYR A 404 5.92 -17.69 15.98
N TYR A 405 5.93 -18.53 14.94
CA TYR A 405 4.71 -18.98 14.28
C TYR A 405 3.79 -19.71 15.26
N ARG A 406 2.52 -19.31 15.29
CA ARG A 406 1.51 -19.90 16.14
C ARG A 406 0.67 -20.88 15.34
N ASP A 407 0.88 -22.17 15.58
CA ASP A 407 0.08 -23.20 14.93
C ASP A 407 -1.31 -23.32 15.57
N TYR A 408 -2.34 -23.23 14.74
CA TYR A 408 -3.75 -23.42 15.10
C TYR A 408 -4.41 -24.52 14.25
N SER A 409 -3.60 -25.36 13.57
CA SER A 409 -4.06 -26.42 12.67
C SER A 409 -5.05 -27.40 13.32
N SER A 410 -4.87 -27.68 14.62
CA SER A 410 -5.75 -28.53 15.43
C SER A 410 -7.20 -28.02 15.53
N PHE A 411 -7.43 -26.72 15.32
CA PHE A 411 -8.74 -26.07 15.41
C PHE A 411 -9.32 -25.70 14.03
N SER A 412 -8.55 -25.87 12.96
CA SER A 412 -8.89 -25.41 11.60
C SER A 412 -10.22 -25.96 11.06
N ALA A 413 -10.70 -27.08 11.61
CA ALA A 413 -11.99 -27.67 11.25
C ALA A 413 -13.18 -26.72 11.50
N VAL A 414 -13.12 -25.86 12.53
CA VAL A 414 -14.22 -24.94 12.89
C VAL A 414 -14.43 -23.84 11.84
N LEU A 415 -13.46 -23.60 10.96
CA LEU A 415 -13.58 -22.63 9.87
C LEU A 415 -14.47 -23.11 8.71
N LYS A 416 -14.66 -24.43 8.60
CA LYS A 416 -15.42 -25.09 7.53
C LYS A 416 -16.91 -24.98 7.80
#